data_AF-A0A7C4YSW0-F1
#
_entry.id   AF-A0A7C4YSW0-F1
#
_cell.length_a   1.000
_cell.length_b   1.000
_cell.length_c   1.000
_cell.angle_alpha   90.00
_cell.angle_beta   90.00
_cell.angle_gamma   90.00
#
_symmetry.space_group_name_H-M   'P 1'
#
loop_
_entity.id
_entity.type
_entity.pdbx_description
1 polymer ?
#
loop_
_entity_poly.entity_id
_entity_poly.type
_entity_poly.pdbx_seq_one_letter_code
_entity_poly.pdbx_strand_id
1 'polypeptide(L)'
;MSGTTRTQDNGWPLLPPVSRQVQDVILEEAAPGLRVLEISLARGLGAAFIEEQVRRLAQGLQARGHFVQVIYPERLPRGLKRWARWPANRASLANYDILHIHAGLPTPQDLRELLGLGYILPEMRARSVWSCYRCLNTGGDAQGVRRLSDPALVLTHSAGDYEFLRPYLPEEKLAYVPWGVELEHVSSPPQESDGLHVIFPAHCGAEDIEALVQVLRDTPDITAHVLVPAGQEPLAGNPIAPAAPNLHVHYVAGREEIRALLRQGQVLCWPAAELGCCLAGLELEALAAGCLLVASDSAHEVRGLAEQVGFLYAAGQPQSLRRVLETLRDDPDLRRRYQELGRRRAELFPWEHTLDACEQRLAHVHLRRLIAFALRRARDPDDIYPILLRQMVNMIGADGGTFFAAQSDGTLTLQAVYGRGPAPPRHVGRYEGVYGFAADQRQTLLLPGDIQETYLEESWPVSDLRRSAVIVPVQYRGQLLGVAEAIRGFMRRPFDESHRRWFVWWAEAAGEAVAALERSK
;
A
#
# COMPACT_ATOMS: atom_id res chain seq x y z
N MET A 1 26.35 -3.54 -43.38
CA MET A 1 25.11 -4.21 -42.94
C MET A 1 24.97 -4.01 -41.44
N SER A 2 24.45 -2.85 -41.03
CA SER A 2 24.19 -2.51 -39.63
C SER A 2 22.72 -2.82 -39.34
N GLY A 3 22.47 -4.01 -38.80
CA GLY A 3 21.14 -4.41 -38.34
C GLY A 3 20.85 -3.75 -37.00
N THR A 4 20.07 -2.66 -37.02
CA THR A 4 19.44 -2.13 -35.81
C THR A 4 18.32 -3.08 -35.41
N THR A 5 18.51 -3.77 -34.29
CA THR A 5 17.47 -4.54 -33.60
C THR A 5 16.38 -3.57 -33.16
N ARG A 6 15.30 -3.53 -33.94
CA ARG A 6 14.04 -2.90 -33.58
C ARG A 6 13.53 -3.64 -32.34
N THR A 7 13.64 -3.03 -31.17
CA THR A 7 12.93 -3.47 -29.96
C THR A 7 11.46 -3.62 -30.31
N GLN A 8 10.88 -4.79 -30.03
CA GLN A 8 9.47 -5.07 -30.24
C GLN A 8 8.65 -3.94 -29.60
N ASP A 9 7.81 -3.30 -30.43
CA ASP A 9 6.75 -2.40 -29.99
C ASP A 9 5.87 -3.18 -28.99
N ASN A 10 6.05 -2.94 -27.69
CA ASN A 10 5.06 -3.29 -26.68
C ASN A 10 3.88 -2.34 -26.85
N GLY A 11 3.10 -2.58 -27.90
CA GLY A 11 1.91 -1.83 -28.29
C GLY A 11 0.84 -1.94 -27.21
N TRP A 12 0.93 -1.13 -26.17
CA TRP A 12 -0.22 -0.78 -25.36
C TRP A 12 -1.09 0.15 -26.21
N PRO A 13 -2.34 -0.22 -26.54
CA PRO A 13 -3.21 0.70 -27.26
C PRO A 13 -3.37 1.96 -26.40
N LEU A 14 -3.21 3.13 -27.03
CA LEU A 14 -3.78 4.36 -26.51
C LEU A 14 -5.20 4.03 -26.05
N LEU A 15 -5.52 4.32 -24.79
CA LEU A 15 -6.81 3.98 -24.19
C LEU A 15 -7.92 4.27 -25.22
N PRO A 16 -8.63 3.24 -25.72
CA PRO A 16 -9.82 3.53 -26.50
C PRO A 16 -10.70 4.39 -25.57
N PRO A 17 -11.32 5.47 -26.08
CA PRO A 17 -12.32 6.18 -25.30
C PRO A 17 -13.29 5.13 -24.78
N VAL A 18 -13.40 5.01 -23.44
CA VAL A 18 -14.29 4.04 -22.82
C VAL A 18 -15.66 4.30 -23.43
N SER A 19 -16.14 3.37 -24.25
CA SER A 19 -17.39 3.58 -24.98
C SER A 19 -18.51 3.78 -23.96
N ARG A 20 -19.53 4.57 -24.30
CA ARG A 20 -20.71 4.76 -23.42
C ARG A 20 -21.28 3.42 -22.95
N GLN A 21 -21.31 2.42 -23.83
CA GLN A 21 -21.75 1.06 -23.49
C GLN A 21 -20.91 0.38 -22.40
N VAL A 22 -19.59 0.59 -22.35
CA VAL A 22 -18.74 0.08 -21.27
C VAL A 22 -18.93 0.90 -19.99
N GLN A 23 -19.18 2.22 -20.09
CA GLN A 23 -19.53 3.03 -18.91
C GLN A 23 -20.86 2.59 -18.29
N ASP A 24 -21.87 2.27 -19.10
CA ASP A 24 -23.19 1.86 -18.63
C ASP A 24 -23.15 0.44 -18.02
N VAL A 25 -22.42 -0.50 -18.62
CA VAL A 25 -22.19 -1.85 -18.06
C VAL A 25 -21.37 -1.82 -16.76
N ILE A 26 -20.38 -0.92 -16.65
CA ILE A 26 -19.58 -0.73 -15.43
C ILE A 26 -20.38 -0.06 -14.30
N LEU A 27 -21.41 0.73 -14.62
CA LEU A 27 -22.25 1.43 -13.64
C LEU A 27 -23.43 0.59 -13.16
N GLU A 28 -23.96 -0.32 -13.98
CA GLU A 28 -25.14 -1.13 -13.63
C GLU A 28 -24.80 -2.39 -12.81
N GLU A 29 -23.59 -2.93 -12.93
CA GLU A 29 -23.05 -3.97 -12.05
C GLU A 29 -21.82 -3.44 -11.30
N ALA A 30 -22.01 -2.46 -10.41
CA ALA A 30 -20.94 -2.00 -9.54
C ALA A 30 -20.49 -3.17 -8.64
N ALA A 31 -19.48 -3.91 -9.09
CA ALA A 31 -18.82 -4.93 -8.31
C ALA A 31 -18.34 -4.31 -6.98
N PRO A 32 -18.50 -5.01 -5.85
CA PRO A 32 -18.06 -4.50 -4.56
C PRO A 32 -16.55 -4.21 -4.62
N GLY A 33 -16.15 -2.97 -4.34
CA GLY A 33 -14.75 -2.58 -4.33
C GLY A 33 -14.50 -1.12 -4.76
N LEU A 34 -13.29 -0.63 -4.50
CA LEU A 34 -12.85 0.69 -4.94
C LEU A 34 -12.55 0.72 -6.43
N ARG A 35 -12.78 1.89 -7.02
CA ARG A 35 -12.24 2.27 -8.32
C ARG A 35 -10.96 3.06 -8.09
N VAL A 36 -9.82 2.40 -8.23
CA VAL A 36 -8.49 2.98 -7.96
C VAL A 36 -7.76 3.28 -9.26
N LEU A 37 -7.28 4.52 -9.40
CA LEU A 37 -6.32 4.87 -10.44
C LEU A 37 -4.93 4.96 -9.83
N GLU A 38 -4.10 3.96 -10.12
CA GLU A 38 -2.68 3.91 -9.77
C GLU A 38 -1.87 4.77 -10.76
N ILE A 39 -1.09 5.70 -10.25
CA ILE A 39 -0.30 6.66 -11.02
C ILE A 39 1.16 6.54 -10.59
N SER A 40 1.99 5.89 -11.40
CA SER A 40 3.44 5.83 -11.12
C SER A 40 4.15 7.00 -11.80
N LEU A 41 4.58 7.98 -11.01
CA LEU A 41 5.47 9.08 -11.41
C LEU A 41 6.94 8.71 -11.24
N ALA A 42 7.25 7.42 -11.09
CA ALA A 42 8.62 6.97 -10.96
C ALA A 42 9.42 7.35 -12.22
N ARG A 43 10.54 8.05 -12.04
CA ARG A 43 11.42 8.50 -13.13
C ARG A 43 12.84 8.04 -12.88
N GLY A 44 13.56 7.84 -13.98
CA GLY A 44 14.98 7.53 -13.96
C GLY A 44 15.27 6.18 -13.32
N LEU A 45 16.34 6.15 -12.54
CA LEU A 45 16.91 4.94 -11.96
C LEU A 45 15.98 4.44 -10.85
N GLY A 46 15.62 3.17 -10.91
CA GLY A 46 14.63 2.61 -9.99
C GLY A 46 13.18 2.60 -10.49
N ALA A 47 12.87 3.33 -11.57
CA ALA A 47 11.50 3.42 -12.06
C ALA A 47 10.88 2.05 -12.34
N ALA A 48 11.62 1.17 -13.02
CA ALA A 48 11.17 -0.19 -13.31
C ALA A 48 10.80 -0.99 -12.05
N PHE A 49 11.53 -0.81 -10.95
CA PHE A 49 11.25 -1.49 -9.69
C PHE A 49 9.98 -0.97 -9.03
N ILE A 50 9.80 0.36 -8.98
CA ILE A 50 8.56 0.95 -8.47
C ILE A 50 7.38 0.54 -9.36
N GLU A 51 7.52 0.60 -10.69
CA GLU A 51 6.49 0.17 -11.63
C GLU A 51 6.08 -1.29 -11.41
N GLU A 52 7.04 -2.18 -11.11
CA GLU A 52 6.76 -3.57 -10.75
C GLU A 52 5.97 -3.68 -9.44
N GLN A 53 6.35 -2.93 -8.39
CA GLN A 53 5.57 -2.92 -7.14
C GLN A 53 4.14 -2.40 -7.35
N VAL A 54 3.99 -1.32 -8.12
CA VAL A 54 2.67 -0.75 -8.46
C VAL A 54 1.83 -1.75 -9.24
N ARG A 55 2.44 -2.47 -10.18
CA ARG A 55 1.77 -3.52 -10.94
C ARG A 55 1.28 -4.65 -10.04
N ARG A 56 2.12 -5.11 -9.11
CA ARG A 56 1.77 -6.16 -8.13
C ARG A 56 0.66 -5.71 -7.19
N LEU A 57 0.73 -4.47 -6.70
CA LEU A 57 -0.31 -3.88 -5.87
C LEU A 57 -1.65 -3.84 -6.64
N ALA A 58 -1.62 -3.35 -7.89
CA ALA A 58 -2.80 -3.29 -8.74
C ALA A 58 -3.40 -4.68 -8.99
N GLN A 59 -2.57 -5.68 -9.30
CA GLN A 59 -3.01 -7.06 -9.49
C GLN A 59 -3.63 -7.65 -8.21
N GLY A 60 -3.00 -7.42 -7.05
CA GLY A 60 -3.52 -7.87 -5.76
C GLY A 60 -4.86 -7.22 -5.40
N LEU A 61 -5.00 -5.92 -5.64
CA LEU A 61 -6.27 -5.20 -5.45
C LEU A 61 -7.36 -5.69 -6.44
N GLN A 62 -7.00 -5.94 -7.71
CA GLN A 62 -7.91 -6.51 -8.70
C GLN A 62 -8.40 -7.91 -8.30
N ALA A 63 -7.50 -8.76 -7.81
CA ALA A 63 -7.84 -10.10 -7.31
C ALA A 63 -8.82 -10.06 -6.12
N ARG A 64 -8.87 -8.94 -5.39
CA ARG A 64 -9.81 -8.67 -4.29
C ARG A 64 -11.12 -8.01 -4.72
N GLY A 65 -11.34 -7.86 -6.03
CA GLY A 65 -12.58 -7.33 -6.62
C GLY A 65 -12.57 -5.83 -6.90
N HIS A 66 -11.44 -5.13 -6.68
CA HIS A 66 -11.36 -3.71 -7.00
C HIS A 66 -11.18 -3.47 -8.50
N PHE A 67 -11.73 -2.36 -8.99
CA PHE A 67 -11.43 -1.86 -10.33
C PHE A 67 -10.16 -1.02 -10.27
N VAL A 68 -9.03 -1.56 -10.71
CA VAL A 68 -7.75 -0.85 -10.71
C VAL A 68 -7.27 -0.60 -12.13
N GLN A 69 -6.94 0.66 -12.42
CA GLN A 69 -6.21 1.05 -13.63
C GLN A 69 -4.84 1.60 -13.24
N VAL A 70 -3.80 1.24 -13.99
CA VAL A 70 -2.45 1.80 -13.81
C VAL A 70 -2.10 2.72 -14.97
N ILE A 71 -1.57 3.91 -14.67
CA ILE A 71 -1.01 4.83 -15.65
C ILE A 71 0.43 5.21 -15.31
N TYR A 72 1.24 5.33 -16.37
CA TYR A 72 2.63 5.75 -16.30
C TYR A 72 2.77 7.05 -17.09
N PRO A 73 2.83 8.23 -16.46
CA PRO A 73 2.77 9.50 -17.16
C PRO A 73 3.90 9.78 -18.14
N GLU A 74 5.06 9.15 -17.97
CA GLU A 74 6.15 9.12 -18.96
C GLU A 74 5.67 8.62 -20.33
N ARG A 75 4.66 7.73 -20.34
CA ARG A 75 4.06 7.14 -21.54
C ARG A 75 2.89 7.94 -22.07
N LEU A 76 2.51 9.04 -21.41
CA LEU A 76 1.46 9.93 -21.88
C LEU A 76 2.06 10.95 -22.87
N PRO A 77 1.52 11.10 -24.10
CA PRO A 77 2.12 11.93 -25.17
C PRO A 77 2.39 13.40 -24.82
N ARG A 78 1.79 13.92 -23.73
CA ARG A 78 1.86 15.33 -23.32
C ARG A 78 2.03 15.51 -21.81
N GLY A 79 2.35 14.45 -21.06
CA GLY A 79 2.40 14.46 -19.59
C GLY A 79 1.01 14.53 -18.93
N LEU A 80 0.97 14.28 -17.61
CA LEU A 80 -0.28 14.05 -16.87
C LEU A 80 -1.20 15.28 -16.85
N LYS A 81 -0.63 16.46 -16.61
CA LYS A 81 -1.39 17.72 -16.56
C LYS A 81 -2.10 18.04 -17.87
N ARG A 82 -1.43 17.86 -19.02
CA ARG A 82 -2.06 18.14 -20.32
C ARG A 82 -3.07 17.05 -20.68
N TRP A 83 -2.80 15.80 -20.33
CA TRP A 83 -3.74 14.69 -20.52
C TRP A 83 -5.05 14.94 -19.76
N ALA A 84 -4.99 15.33 -18.49
CA ALA A 84 -6.18 15.57 -17.66
C ALA A 84 -7.01 16.81 -18.07
N ARG A 85 -6.48 17.71 -18.92
CA ARG A 85 -7.24 18.88 -19.42
C ARG A 85 -8.30 18.53 -20.45
N TRP A 86 -8.21 17.36 -21.08
CA TRP A 86 -9.19 16.93 -22.07
C TRP A 86 -10.50 16.54 -21.38
N PRO A 87 -11.67 17.04 -21.82
CA PRO A 87 -12.95 16.78 -21.15
C PRO A 87 -13.24 15.29 -20.91
N ALA A 88 -12.90 14.43 -21.88
CA ALA A 88 -13.08 12.98 -21.76
C ALA A 88 -12.22 12.37 -20.63
N ASN A 89 -10.96 12.79 -20.52
CA ASN A 89 -10.06 12.31 -19.45
C ASN A 89 -10.49 12.87 -18.09
N ARG A 90 -10.94 14.12 -18.04
CA ARG A 90 -11.48 14.74 -16.83
C ARG A 90 -12.73 14.00 -16.32
N ALA A 91 -13.64 13.65 -17.23
CA ALA A 91 -14.81 12.85 -16.90
C ALA A 91 -14.42 11.45 -16.42
N SER A 92 -13.44 10.82 -17.07
CA SER A 92 -12.89 9.53 -16.64
C SER A 92 -12.30 9.59 -15.23
N LEU A 93 -11.51 10.62 -14.92
CA LEU A 93 -10.93 10.83 -13.59
C LEU A 93 -11.99 10.99 -12.48
N ALA A 94 -13.13 11.60 -12.80
CA ALA A 94 -14.23 11.76 -11.84
C ALA A 94 -14.86 10.42 -11.41
N ASN A 95 -14.72 9.39 -12.26
CA ASN A 95 -15.23 8.04 -12.02
C ASN A 95 -14.33 7.21 -11.10
N TYR A 96 -13.18 7.72 -10.67
CA TYR A 96 -12.32 7.03 -9.69
C TYR A 96 -12.64 7.50 -8.27
N ASP A 97 -12.67 6.52 -7.37
CA ASP A 97 -12.84 6.73 -5.93
C ASP A 97 -11.59 7.28 -5.30
N ILE A 98 -10.45 6.70 -5.73
CA ILE A 98 -9.11 6.97 -5.22
C ILE A 98 -8.14 7.16 -6.38
N LEU A 99 -7.22 8.09 -6.18
CA LEU A 99 -6.03 8.23 -7.02
C LEU A 99 -4.84 7.90 -6.15
N HIS A 100 -4.13 6.85 -6.47
CA HIS A 100 -3.00 6.41 -5.69
C HIS A 100 -1.73 6.72 -6.47
N ILE A 101 -0.96 7.70 -5.96
CA ILE A 101 0.17 8.29 -6.67
C ILE A 101 1.45 7.74 -6.05
N HIS A 102 2.24 7.05 -6.87
CA HIS A 102 3.53 6.50 -6.50
C HIS A 102 4.63 7.41 -7.05
N ALA A 103 5.36 8.08 -6.16
CA ALA A 103 6.38 9.04 -6.58
C ALA A 103 7.50 9.16 -5.56
N GLY A 104 8.66 9.63 -6.03
CA GLY A 104 9.71 10.10 -5.15
C GLY A 104 9.25 11.28 -4.27
N LEU A 105 10.20 11.92 -3.58
CA LEU A 105 9.95 13.27 -3.08
C LEU A 105 9.57 14.17 -4.26
N PRO A 106 8.47 14.92 -4.17
CA PRO A 106 7.94 15.67 -5.29
C PRO A 106 8.94 16.73 -5.74
N THR A 107 9.34 16.69 -7.00
CA THR A 107 10.11 17.79 -7.58
C THR A 107 9.23 19.03 -7.76
N PRO A 108 9.79 20.23 -7.94
CA PRO A 108 9.02 21.41 -8.34
C PRO A 108 8.21 21.21 -9.63
N GLN A 109 8.61 20.27 -10.51
CA GLN A 109 7.82 19.90 -11.67
C GLN A 109 6.61 19.04 -11.28
N ASP A 110 6.79 18.02 -10.45
CA ASP A 110 5.69 17.15 -9.99
C ASP A 110 4.66 17.96 -9.21
N LEU A 111 5.11 18.88 -8.35
CA LEU A 111 4.23 19.84 -7.68
C LEU A 111 3.44 20.68 -8.70
N ARG A 112 4.08 21.20 -9.76
CA ARG A 112 3.38 22.00 -10.79
C ARG A 112 2.40 21.19 -11.62
N GLU A 113 2.69 19.92 -11.87
CA GLU A 113 1.80 19.00 -12.55
C GLU A 113 0.59 18.67 -11.69
N LEU A 114 0.83 18.29 -10.43
CA LEU A 114 -0.20 17.84 -9.48
C LEU A 114 -1.03 18.97 -8.91
N LEU A 115 -0.43 20.11 -8.54
CA LEU A 115 -1.20 21.32 -8.19
C LEU A 115 -2.00 21.81 -9.39
N GLY A 116 -1.46 21.62 -10.61
CA GLY A 116 -2.18 21.84 -11.85
C GLY A 116 -3.41 20.94 -12.00
N LEU A 117 -3.29 19.65 -11.65
CA LEU A 117 -4.43 18.72 -11.61
C LEU A 117 -5.43 19.14 -10.54
N GLY A 118 -4.98 19.48 -9.33
CA GLY A 118 -5.84 19.94 -8.25
C GLY A 118 -6.57 21.25 -8.58
N TYR A 119 -5.99 22.11 -9.43
CA TYR A 119 -6.69 23.29 -9.95
C TYR A 119 -7.77 22.91 -10.98
N ILE A 120 -7.48 21.93 -11.85
CA ILE A 120 -8.44 21.46 -12.87
C ILE A 120 -9.57 20.66 -12.21
N LEU A 121 -9.28 19.97 -11.12
CA LEU A 121 -10.18 19.08 -10.40
C LEU A 121 -9.95 19.20 -8.89
N PRO A 122 -10.57 20.20 -8.23
CA PRO A 122 -10.43 20.40 -6.78
C PRO A 122 -10.79 19.16 -5.96
N GLU A 123 -11.77 18.38 -6.44
CA GLU A 123 -12.21 17.14 -5.81
C GLU A 123 -11.17 16.02 -5.79
N MET A 124 -10.12 16.10 -6.61
CA MET A 124 -9.07 15.07 -6.68
C MET A 124 -8.18 15.08 -5.44
N ARG A 125 -8.02 16.24 -4.79
CA ARG A 125 -7.15 16.36 -3.61
C ARG A 125 -7.66 15.51 -2.44
N ALA A 126 -8.97 15.58 -2.19
CA ALA A 126 -9.64 14.78 -1.16
C ALA A 126 -9.72 13.27 -1.49
N ARG A 127 -9.25 12.83 -2.67
CA ARG A 127 -9.24 11.43 -3.12
C ARG A 127 -7.84 10.87 -3.32
N SER A 128 -6.80 11.70 -3.20
CA SER A 128 -5.44 11.28 -3.51
C SER A 128 -4.74 10.69 -2.30
N VAL A 129 -4.20 9.49 -2.48
CA VAL A 129 -3.23 8.84 -1.60
C VAL A 129 -1.88 8.92 -2.27
N TRP A 130 -0.83 9.26 -1.51
CA TRP A 130 0.52 9.40 -2.05
C TRP A 130 1.45 8.38 -1.44
N SER A 131 1.90 7.41 -2.20
CA SER A 131 3.02 6.55 -1.82
C SER A 131 4.34 7.24 -2.13
N CYS A 132 4.98 7.74 -1.08
CA CYS A 132 6.21 8.52 -1.16
C CYS A 132 7.39 7.60 -0.93
N TYR A 133 8.33 7.68 -1.87
CA TYR A 133 9.62 7.05 -1.73
C TYR A 133 10.69 8.12 -1.63
N ARG A 134 11.59 8.02 -0.66
CA ARG A 134 12.76 8.89 -0.68
C ARG A 134 13.64 8.49 -1.85
N CYS A 135 13.92 9.45 -2.72
CA CYS A 135 14.83 9.32 -3.84
C CYS A 135 15.52 10.69 -3.92
N LEU A 136 16.54 10.92 -3.08
CA LEU A 136 17.12 12.25 -2.81
C LEU A 136 17.80 12.89 -4.03
N ASN A 137 18.13 12.13 -5.06
CA ASN A 137 18.76 12.68 -6.27
C ASN A 137 17.89 13.65 -7.07
N THR A 138 16.63 13.89 -6.68
CA THR A 138 15.73 14.80 -7.40
C THR A 138 15.71 16.24 -6.86
N GLY A 139 16.48 16.56 -5.81
CA GLY A 139 16.46 17.90 -5.20
C GLY A 139 15.10 18.26 -4.57
N GLY A 140 14.29 17.24 -4.23
CA GLY A 140 13.01 17.40 -3.55
C GLY A 140 13.18 17.94 -2.13
N ASP A 141 12.31 18.86 -1.74
CA ASP A 141 12.28 19.47 -0.41
C ASP A 141 11.18 18.79 0.42
N ALA A 142 11.47 18.40 1.66
CA ALA A 142 10.44 17.93 2.60
C ALA A 142 9.34 18.98 2.83
N GLN A 143 9.66 20.27 2.70
CA GLN A 143 8.63 21.33 2.67
C GLN A 143 7.76 21.27 1.42
N GLY A 144 8.25 20.71 0.31
CA GLY A 144 7.45 20.40 -0.87
C GLY A 144 6.30 19.44 -0.54
N VAL A 145 6.55 18.44 0.32
CA VAL A 145 5.52 17.54 0.85
C VAL A 145 4.53 18.28 1.75
N ARG A 146 4.99 19.23 2.58
CA ARG A 146 4.08 20.15 3.29
C ARG A 146 3.23 20.99 2.34
N ARG A 147 3.80 21.49 1.24
CA ARG A 147 3.08 22.27 0.22
C ARG A 147 2.08 21.41 -0.55
N LEU A 148 2.28 20.10 -0.58
CA LEU A 148 1.24 19.20 -1.07
C LEU A 148 -0.02 19.31 -0.21
N SER A 149 0.08 19.66 1.10
CA SER A 149 -0.92 20.08 2.13
C SER A 149 -2.31 19.44 2.17
N ASP A 150 -2.65 18.65 1.16
CA ASP A 150 -3.96 18.33 0.67
C ASP A 150 -4.04 16.91 0.05
N PRO A 151 -3.00 16.03 -0.02
CA PRO A 151 -3.31 14.62 -0.16
C PRO A 151 -4.03 14.18 1.11
N ALA A 152 -5.01 13.30 0.95
CA ALA A 152 -5.76 12.76 2.07
C ALA A 152 -4.85 11.90 2.97
N LEU A 153 -3.81 11.29 2.39
CA LEU A 153 -2.86 10.44 3.07
C LEU A 153 -1.53 10.32 2.31
N VAL A 154 -0.43 10.26 3.04
CA VAL A 154 0.90 9.88 2.54
C VAL A 154 1.27 8.52 3.11
N LEU A 155 1.59 7.56 2.25
CA LEU A 155 2.13 6.25 2.58
C LEU A 155 3.64 6.28 2.41
N THR A 156 4.37 5.67 3.34
CA THR A 156 5.79 5.36 3.19
C THR A 156 5.99 3.87 3.22
N HIS A 157 7.03 3.39 2.56
CA HIS A 157 7.32 1.95 2.47
C HIS A 157 8.59 1.52 3.19
N SER A 158 9.33 2.47 3.78
CA SER A 158 10.43 2.23 4.71
C SER A 158 10.17 2.95 6.04
N ALA A 159 10.70 2.39 7.13
CA ALA A 159 10.63 3.03 8.44
C ALA A 159 11.45 4.33 8.46
N GLY A 160 12.57 4.38 7.73
CA GLY A 160 13.38 5.58 7.57
C GLY A 160 12.60 6.74 6.93
N ASP A 161 11.83 6.46 5.87
CA ASP A 161 11.01 7.47 5.19
C ASP A 161 9.87 7.96 6.10
N TYR A 162 9.29 7.06 6.89
CA TYR A 162 8.28 7.42 7.88
C TYR A 162 8.83 8.40 8.92
N GLU A 163 9.94 8.04 9.57
CA GLU A 163 10.57 8.89 10.59
C GLU A 163 11.07 10.21 10.02
N PHE A 164 11.55 10.22 8.77
CA PHE A 164 11.93 11.43 8.06
C PHE A 164 10.75 12.36 7.81
N LEU A 165 9.59 11.83 7.38
CA LEU A 165 8.41 12.64 7.05
C LEU A 165 7.56 13.03 8.27
N ARG A 166 7.65 12.30 9.38
CA ARG A 166 6.85 12.51 10.60
C ARG A 166 6.92 13.95 11.15
N PRO A 167 8.07 14.65 11.19
CA PRO A 167 8.12 16.05 11.63
C PRO A 167 7.41 17.02 10.66
N TYR A 168 7.14 16.60 9.43
CA TYR A 168 6.60 17.45 8.37
C TYR A 168 5.11 17.30 8.15
N LEU A 169 4.50 16.17 8.54
CA LEU A 169 3.10 15.85 8.29
C LEU A 169 2.35 15.55 9.60
N PRO A 170 1.05 15.89 9.69
CA PRO A 170 0.20 15.38 10.77
C PRO A 170 0.18 13.86 10.80
N GLU A 171 0.10 13.27 12.00
CA GLU A 171 0.10 11.81 12.18
C GLU A 171 -1.04 11.14 11.41
N GLU A 172 -2.23 11.76 11.37
CA GLU A 172 -3.39 11.26 10.65
C GLU A 172 -3.26 11.31 9.11
N LYS A 173 -2.21 11.99 8.61
CA LYS A 173 -1.90 12.10 7.17
C LYS A 173 -0.66 11.29 6.78
N LEU A 174 -0.03 10.57 7.70
CA LEU A 174 1.16 9.77 7.41
C LEU A 174 0.97 8.34 7.93
N ALA A 175 1.10 7.37 7.03
CA ALA A 175 1.06 5.96 7.39
C ALA A 175 2.27 5.22 6.82
N TYR A 176 2.76 4.25 7.59
CA TYR A 176 3.79 3.32 7.14
C TYR A 176 3.12 2.04 6.64
N VAL A 177 3.42 1.66 5.40
CA VAL A 177 2.99 0.41 4.77
C VAL A 177 4.21 -0.24 4.13
N PRO A 178 4.92 -1.15 4.83
CA PRO A 178 6.11 -1.80 4.29
C PRO A 178 5.80 -2.55 2.99
N TRP A 179 6.79 -2.67 2.10
CA TRP A 179 6.69 -3.65 1.02
C TRP A 179 6.71 -5.07 1.57
N GLY A 180 6.04 -5.97 0.86
CA GLY A 180 6.04 -7.37 1.22
C GLY A 180 7.03 -8.17 0.37
N VAL A 181 7.28 -9.41 0.77
CA VAL A 181 8.12 -10.37 0.08
C VAL A 181 7.32 -11.62 -0.30
N GLU A 182 7.57 -12.14 -1.50
CA GLU A 182 7.03 -13.42 -1.96
C GLU A 182 7.95 -14.54 -1.47
N LEU A 183 7.72 -15.01 -0.26
CA LEU A 183 8.56 -16.04 0.38
C LEU A 183 8.73 -17.27 -0.53
N GLU A 184 7.68 -17.69 -1.22
CA GLU A 184 7.70 -18.85 -2.13
C GLU A 184 8.68 -18.70 -3.30
N HIS A 185 8.89 -17.48 -3.78
CA HIS A 185 9.75 -17.21 -4.94
C HIS A 185 11.20 -17.00 -4.53
N VAL A 186 11.46 -16.67 -3.27
CA VAL A 186 12.79 -16.20 -2.82
C VAL A 186 13.44 -17.17 -1.83
N SER A 187 12.65 -17.93 -1.09
CA SER A 187 13.15 -18.88 -0.09
C SER A 187 14.00 -19.95 -0.76
N SER A 188 15.29 -19.95 -0.43
CA SER A 188 16.19 -21.04 -0.74
C SER A 188 17.08 -21.27 0.48
N PRO A 189 17.43 -22.52 0.79
CA PRO A 189 18.45 -22.76 1.80
C PRO A 189 19.74 -22.04 1.35
N PRO A 190 20.48 -21.41 2.28
CA PRO A 190 21.73 -20.75 1.93
C PRO A 190 22.65 -21.75 1.25
N GLN A 191 23.18 -21.39 0.09
CA GLN A 191 24.19 -22.21 -0.56
C GLN A 191 25.51 -22.03 0.20
N GLU A 192 26.10 -23.14 0.67
CA GLU A 192 27.47 -23.10 1.16
C GLU A 192 28.40 -22.86 -0.03
N SER A 193 29.31 -21.91 0.14
CA SER A 193 30.29 -21.51 -0.85
C SER A 193 31.66 -21.37 -0.19
N ASP A 194 32.70 -21.55 -0.99
CA ASP A 194 34.07 -21.28 -0.56
C ASP A 194 34.25 -19.77 -0.40
N GLY A 195 34.37 -19.31 0.85
CA GLY A 195 34.51 -17.89 1.18
C GLY A 195 33.19 -17.18 1.49
N LEU A 196 33.22 -15.84 1.50
CA LEU A 196 32.07 -14.99 1.81
C LEU A 196 31.54 -14.29 0.54
N HIS A 197 30.29 -14.54 0.17
CA HIS A 197 29.64 -13.88 -0.97
C HIS A 197 28.76 -12.70 -0.55
N VAL A 198 29.13 -11.50 -0.99
CA VAL A 198 28.48 -10.23 -0.65
C VAL A 198 27.74 -9.70 -1.86
N ILE A 199 26.43 -9.48 -1.72
CA ILE A 199 25.60 -8.76 -2.68
C ILE A 199 25.62 -7.29 -2.30
N PHE A 200 26.02 -6.43 -3.23
CA PHE A 200 26.16 -5.00 -3.01
C PHE A 200 25.27 -4.23 -3.99
N PRO A 201 24.09 -3.75 -3.58
CA PRO A 201 23.30 -2.90 -4.43
C PRO A 201 24.03 -1.57 -4.66
N ALA A 202 24.32 -1.24 -5.92
CA ALA A 202 24.96 0.01 -6.27
C ALA A 202 24.02 0.90 -7.07
N HIS A 203 23.99 2.16 -6.65
CA HIS A 203 23.74 3.29 -7.51
C HIS A 203 25.11 3.90 -7.83
N CYS A 204 25.32 4.51 -9.00
CA CYS A 204 26.64 4.94 -9.50
C CYS A 204 27.40 6.04 -8.68
N GLY A 205 27.33 6.05 -7.35
CA GLY A 205 28.25 6.78 -6.49
C GLY A 205 29.59 6.05 -6.42
N ALA A 206 30.66 6.73 -6.81
CA ALA A 206 32.01 6.18 -6.80
C ALA A 206 32.47 5.79 -5.38
N GLU A 207 32.08 6.55 -4.36
CA GLU A 207 32.63 6.46 -3.00
C GLU A 207 32.35 5.12 -2.31
N ASP A 208 31.13 4.59 -2.41
CA ASP A 208 30.74 3.33 -1.79
C ASP A 208 31.40 2.12 -2.48
N ILE A 209 31.49 2.16 -3.80
CA ILE A 209 32.17 1.11 -4.57
C ILE A 209 33.69 1.18 -4.33
N GLU A 210 34.27 2.38 -4.18
CA GLU A 210 35.66 2.57 -3.79
C GLU A 210 35.94 1.96 -2.41
N ALA A 211 35.07 2.21 -1.43
CA ALA A 211 35.18 1.61 -0.11
C ALA A 211 35.16 0.07 -0.19
N LEU A 212 34.21 -0.49 -0.95
CA LEU A 212 34.13 -1.93 -1.17
C LEU A 212 35.39 -2.47 -1.85
N VAL A 213 35.89 -1.82 -2.91
CA VAL A 213 37.12 -2.24 -3.59
C VAL A 213 38.33 -2.20 -2.67
N GLN A 214 38.44 -1.20 -1.81
CA GLN A 214 39.51 -1.15 -0.80
C GLN A 214 39.43 -2.32 0.19
N VAL A 215 38.23 -2.78 0.56
CA VAL A 215 38.07 -3.99 1.37
C VAL A 215 38.56 -5.21 0.57
N LEU A 216 38.03 -5.41 -0.64
CA LEU A 216 38.26 -6.61 -1.44
C LEU A 216 39.73 -6.86 -1.84
N ARG A 217 40.53 -5.80 -2.01
CA ARG A 217 41.97 -5.93 -2.31
C ARG A 217 42.74 -6.67 -1.23
N ASP A 218 42.32 -6.56 0.03
CA ASP A 218 43.00 -7.17 1.17
C ASP A 218 42.29 -8.44 1.68
N THR A 219 41.17 -8.83 1.06
CA THR A 219 40.33 -9.98 1.45
C THR A 219 39.96 -10.84 0.23
N PRO A 220 40.89 -11.64 -0.32
CA PRO A 220 40.69 -12.40 -1.56
C PRO A 220 39.63 -13.51 -1.46
N ASP A 221 39.29 -13.90 -0.23
CA ASP A 221 38.30 -14.87 0.20
C ASP A 221 36.89 -14.29 0.37
N ILE A 222 36.72 -12.99 0.10
CA ILE A 222 35.43 -12.32 0.01
C ILE A 222 35.14 -12.02 -1.45
N THR A 223 34.03 -12.51 -1.99
CA THR A 223 33.58 -12.22 -3.35
C THR A 223 32.41 -11.25 -3.31
N ALA A 224 32.46 -10.17 -4.09
CA ALA A 224 31.37 -9.20 -4.16
C ALA A 224 30.66 -9.20 -5.51
N HIS A 225 29.34 -9.16 -5.46
CA HIS A 225 28.44 -9.04 -6.60
C HIS A 225 27.73 -7.69 -6.52
N VAL A 226 28.18 -6.73 -7.32
CA VAL A 226 27.59 -5.39 -7.40
C VAL A 226 26.38 -5.42 -8.33
N LEU A 227 25.20 -5.05 -7.82
CA LEU A 227 23.96 -4.98 -8.59
C LEU A 227 23.78 -3.56 -9.12
N VAL A 228 23.70 -3.42 -10.45
CA VAL A 228 23.50 -2.14 -11.14
C VAL A 228 22.22 -2.23 -11.97
N PRO A 229 21.20 -1.38 -11.75
CA PRO A 229 20.01 -1.38 -12.60
C PRO A 229 20.34 -1.18 -14.09
N ALA A 230 19.75 -1.97 -14.98
CA ALA A 230 19.93 -1.85 -16.42
C ALA A 230 19.52 -0.45 -16.92
N GLY A 231 20.25 0.08 -17.89
CA GLY A 231 20.05 1.43 -18.43
C GLY A 231 20.83 2.52 -17.69
N GLN A 232 21.54 2.20 -16.61
CA GLN A 232 22.61 3.06 -16.09
C GLN A 232 23.78 3.07 -17.06
N GLU A 233 24.45 4.23 -17.19
CA GLU A 233 25.74 4.27 -17.89
C GLU A 233 26.65 3.24 -17.23
N PRO A 234 27.29 2.36 -18.02
CA PRO A 234 28.14 1.36 -17.45
C PRO A 234 29.22 2.03 -16.62
N LEU A 235 29.61 1.40 -15.53
CA LEU A 235 30.83 1.73 -14.79
C LEU A 235 32.09 1.67 -15.70
N ALA A 236 31.95 1.23 -16.95
CA ALA A 236 32.93 1.31 -18.03
C ALA A 236 33.29 2.78 -18.34
N GLY A 237 34.20 3.31 -17.53
CA GLY A 237 34.66 4.70 -17.54
C GLY A 237 35.11 5.16 -16.15
N ASN A 238 34.55 4.53 -15.10
CA ASN A 238 34.99 4.69 -13.72
C ASN A 238 36.11 3.66 -13.45
N PRO A 239 37.34 4.07 -13.08
CA PRO A 239 38.52 3.20 -12.92
C PRO A 239 38.40 2.10 -11.83
N ILE A 240 37.24 1.99 -11.17
CA ILE A 240 37.00 1.11 -10.03
C ILE A 240 36.79 -0.36 -10.46
N ALA A 241 36.19 -0.62 -11.63
CA ALA A 241 35.84 -1.98 -12.07
C ALA A 241 37.03 -2.94 -12.30
N PRO A 242 38.19 -2.53 -12.86
CA PRO A 242 39.33 -3.45 -13.04
C PRO A 242 40.19 -3.66 -11.77
N ALA A 243 39.81 -3.11 -10.62
CA ALA A 243 40.74 -2.97 -9.49
C ALA A 243 40.76 -4.10 -8.44
N ALA A 244 39.83 -5.07 -8.51
CA ALA A 244 39.80 -6.23 -7.60
C ALA A 244 39.32 -7.49 -8.35
N PRO A 245 40.06 -8.63 -8.30
CA PRO A 245 39.74 -9.84 -9.08
C PRO A 245 38.47 -10.58 -8.60
N ASN A 246 38.05 -10.32 -7.37
CA ASN A 246 36.90 -10.88 -6.65
C ASN A 246 35.66 -9.96 -6.68
N LEU A 247 35.65 -8.95 -7.57
CA LEU A 247 34.52 -8.05 -7.78
C LEU A 247 33.82 -8.39 -9.10
N HIS A 248 32.51 -8.64 -9.04
CA HIS A 248 31.66 -8.91 -10.20
C HIS A 248 30.55 -7.87 -10.29
N VAL A 249 30.42 -7.20 -11.43
CA VAL A 249 29.37 -6.21 -11.67
C VAL A 249 28.28 -6.82 -12.54
N HIS A 250 27.03 -6.74 -12.07
CA HIS A 250 25.84 -7.31 -12.71
C HIS A 250 24.88 -6.19 -13.10
N TYR A 251 24.64 -6.01 -14.40
CA TYR A 251 23.62 -5.09 -14.91
C TYR A 251 22.29 -5.82 -14.99
N VAL A 252 21.42 -5.57 -14.02
CA VAL A 252 20.18 -6.32 -13.82
C VAL A 252 18.99 -5.60 -14.43
N ALA A 253 18.29 -6.28 -15.34
CA ALA A 253 17.12 -5.73 -16.03
C ALA A 253 15.81 -5.96 -15.26
N GLY A 254 15.79 -6.92 -14.34
CA GLY A 254 14.59 -7.30 -13.62
C GLY A 254 14.83 -8.05 -12.32
N ARG A 255 13.73 -8.34 -11.64
CA ARG A 255 13.75 -8.89 -10.28
C ARG A 255 14.20 -10.34 -10.19
N GLU A 256 13.93 -11.14 -11.22
CA GLU A 256 14.36 -12.55 -11.25
C GLU A 256 15.88 -12.71 -11.31
N GLU A 257 16.59 -11.84 -12.04
CA GLU A 257 18.06 -11.83 -12.07
C GLU A 257 18.63 -11.48 -10.69
N ILE A 258 18.04 -10.49 -10.02
CA ILE A 258 18.40 -10.13 -8.64
C ILE A 258 18.15 -11.30 -7.70
N ARG A 259 16.98 -11.96 -7.76
CA ARG A 259 16.67 -13.12 -6.93
C ARG A 259 17.65 -14.26 -7.16
N ALA A 260 18.07 -14.51 -8.40
CA ALA A 260 19.08 -15.50 -8.72
C ALA A 260 20.43 -15.17 -8.05
N LEU A 261 20.83 -13.89 -8.04
CA LEU A 261 22.04 -13.44 -7.35
C LEU A 261 21.91 -13.51 -5.83
N LEU A 262 20.76 -13.14 -5.27
CA LEU A 262 20.49 -13.24 -3.83
C LEU A 262 20.60 -14.67 -3.32
N ARG A 263 20.11 -15.67 -4.07
CA ARG A 263 20.24 -17.09 -3.71
C ARG A 263 21.69 -17.58 -3.64
N GLN A 264 22.62 -16.89 -4.33
CA GLN A 264 24.06 -17.16 -4.29
C GLN A 264 24.77 -16.34 -3.21
N GLY A 265 24.13 -15.29 -2.70
CA GLY A 265 24.66 -14.40 -1.69
C GLY A 265 24.53 -14.96 -0.27
N GLN A 266 25.43 -14.54 0.60
CA GLN A 266 25.35 -14.81 2.04
C GLN A 266 25.11 -13.52 2.83
N VAL A 267 25.56 -12.38 2.29
CA VAL A 267 25.42 -11.06 2.89
C VAL A 267 24.85 -10.09 1.86
N LEU A 268 23.83 -9.32 2.23
CA LEU A 268 23.45 -8.10 1.52
C LEU A 268 24.13 -6.93 2.24
N CYS A 269 25.06 -6.25 1.55
CA CYS A 269 25.77 -5.10 2.08
C CYS A 269 25.20 -3.81 1.50
N TRP A 270 24.37 -3.11 2.26
CA TRP A 270 23.73 -1.86 1.88
C TRP A 270 24.67 -0.66 2.01
N PRO A 271 24.87 0.13 0.94
CA PRO A 271 25.83 1.24 0.89
C PRO A 271 25.43 2.43 1.77
N ALA A 272 26.36 3.39 1.93
CA ALA A 272 26.09 4.66 2.59
C ALA A 272 25.24 5.61 1.76
N ALA A 273 25.37 5.56 0.43
CA ALA A 273 24.53 6.28 -0.50
C ALA A 273 23.07 5.86 -0.34
N GLU A 274 22.19 6.85 -0.21
CA GLU A 274 20.75 6.62 -0.27
C GLU A 274 20.40 6.07 -1.65
N LEU A 275 20.15 4.76 -1.70
CA LEU A 275 19.63 4.07 -2.88
C LEU A 275 18.17 4.44 -3.12
N GLY A 276 17.50 4.95 -2.08
CA GLY A 276 16.12 5.33 -2.12
C GLY A 276 15.22 4.22 -2.64
N CYS A 277 14.31 4.63 -3.51
CA CYS A 277 13.29 3.81 -4.14
C CYS A 277 13.80 2.77 -5.16
N CYS A 278 15.09 2.82 -5.51
CA CYS A 278 15.61 2.07 -6.66
C CYS A 278 15.56 0.56 -6.49
N LEU A 279 15.54 0.07 -5.25
CA LEU A 279 15.54 -1.35 -4.92
C LEU A 279 14.54 -1.63 -3.80
N ALA A 280 13.36 -1.01 -3.91
CA ALA A 280 12.27 -1.13 -2.96
C ALA A 280 11.96 -2.59 -2.57
N GLY A 281 12.17 -2.93 -1.29
CA GLY A 281 11.92 -4.27 -0.74
C GLY A 281 13.03 -5.29 -1.02
N LEU A 282 14.16 -4.88 -1.61
CA LEU A 282 15.32 -5.76 -1.84
C LEU A 282 15.88 -6.30 -0.52
N GLU A 283 15.88 -5.49 0.53
CA GLU A 283 16.32 -5.88 1.86
C GLU A 283 15.50 -7.07 2.38
N LEU A 284 14.17 -7.05 2.22
CA LEU A 284 13.30 -8.16 2.62
C LEU A 284 13.47 -9.39 1.72
N GLU A 285 13.64 -9.19 0.41
CA GLU A 285 13.97 -10.30 -0.49
C GLU A 285 15.30 -10.96 -0.12
N ALA A 286 16.33 -10.19 0.21
CA ALA A 286 17.61 -10.74 0.63
C ALA A 286 17.49 -11.52 1.94
N LEU A 287 16.79 -10.97 2.93
CA LEU A 287 16.54 -11.68 4.19
C LEU A 287 15.75 -12.98 3.96
N ALA A 288 14.74 -12.96 3.08
CA ALA A 288 13.99 -14.17 2.70
C ALA A 288 14.87 -15.19 1.95
N ALA A 289 15.83 -14.73 1.14
CA ALA A 289 16.81 -15.57 0.46
C ALA A 289 17.86 -16.16 1.42
N GLY A 290 17.85 -15.77 2.70
CA GLY A 290 18.82 -16.20 3.69
C GLY A 290 20.11 -15.37 3.70
N CYS A 291 20.13 -14.19 3.08
CA CYS A 291 21.22 -13.23 3.25
C CYS A 291 21.13 -12.55 4.62
N LEU A 292 22.30 -12.27 5.19
CA LEU A 292 22.45 -11.42 6.36
C LEU A 292 22.57 -9.95 5.91
N LEU A 293 21.93 -9.02 6.62
CA LEU A 293 21.99 -7.59 6.29
C LEU A 293 23.18 -6.90 6.98
N VAL A 294 24.06 -6.30 6.19
CA VAL A 294 25.08 -5.35 6.66
C VAL A 294 24.72 -4.00 6.05
N ALA A 295 24.67 -2.93 6.82
CA ALA A 295 24.29 -1.61 6.29
C ALA A 295 25.19 -0.49 6.83
N SER A 296 25.37 0.57 6.04
CA SER A 296 25.95 1.81 6.56
C SER A 296 25.07 2.40 7.66
N ASP A 297 25.68 3.01 8.68
CA ASP A 297 24.97 3.76 9.73
C ASP A 297 24.28 5.04 9.22
N SER A 298 24.60 5.47 8.01
CA SER A 298 23.92 6.54 7.26
C SER A 298 22.75 6.06 6.38
N ALA A 299 22.57 4.75 6.20
CA ALA A 299 21.52 4.19 5.33
C ALA A 299 20.15 4.18 6.02
N HIS A 300 19.50 5.35 6.08
CA HIS A 300 18.26 5.55 6.84
C HIS A 300 17.14 4.57 6.49
N GLU A 301 17.07 4.10 5.24
CA GLU A 301 16.02 3.21 4.76
C GLU A 301 16.06 1.84 5.45
N VAL A 302 17.26 1.32 5.71
CA VAL A 302 17.48 -0.04 6.23
C VAL A 302 18.15 -0.09 7.60
N ARG A 303 18.66 1.03 8.12
CA ARG A 303 19.38 1.09 9.39
C ARG A 303 18.60 0.44 10.53
N GLY A 304 17.35 0.82 10.73
CA GLY A 304 16.53 0.28 11.81
C GLY A 304 16.27 -1.23 11.68
N LEU A 305 16.29 -1.75 10.45
CA LEU A 305 16.21 -3.20 10.19
C LEU A 305 17.57 -3.87 10.49
N ALA A 306 18.68 -3.28 10.04
CA ALA A 306 20.03 -3.79 10.30
C ALA A 306 20.37 -3.82 11.80
N GLU A 307 19.90 -2.85 12.61
CA GLU A 307 20.05 -2.88 14.07
C GLU A 307 19.32 -4.08 14.72
N GLN A 308 18.26 -4.60 14.08
CA GLN A 308 17.47 -5.72 14.60
C GLN A 308 18.01 -7.07 14.14
N VAL A 309 18.42 -7.19 12.87
CA VAL A 309 18.70 -8.48 12.23
C VAL A 309 20.03 -8.54 11.48
N GLY A 310 20.93 -7.59 11.73
CA GLY A 310 22.14 -7.43 10.96
C GLY A 310 23.25 -6.68 11.71
N PHE A 311 24.11 -6.03 10.93
CA PHE A 311 25.24 -5.25 11.44
C PHE A 311 25.31 -3.88 10.76
N LEU A 312 25.77 -2.89 11.52
CA LEU A 312 26.09 -1.56 11.00
C LEU A 312 27.60 -1.41 10.80
N TYR A 313 27.99 -0.65 9.78
CA TYR A 313 29.35 -0.13 9.63
C TYR A 313 29.32 1.40 9.51
N ALA A 314 30.42 2.06 9.89
CA ALA A 314 30.52 3.51 9.84
C ALA A 314 30.68 4.01 8.38
N ALA A 315 29.79 4.91 7.95
CA ALA A 315 29.85 5.54 6.63
C ALA A 315 31.21 6.20 6.37
N GLY A 316 31.73 6.06 5.14
CA GLY A 316 33.03 6.62 4.75
C GLY A 316 34.25 5.98 5.42
N GLN A 317 34.09 4.86 6.14
CA GLN A 317 35.18 4.13 6.79
C GLN A 317 35.30 2.69 6.26
N PRO A 318 36.07 2.45 5.18
CA PRO A 318 36.26 1.12 4.58
C PRO A 318 36.76 0.07 5.58
N GLN A 319 37.59 0.48 6.55
CA GLN A 319 38.06 -0.41 7.61
C GLN A 319 36.98 -0.83 8.60
N SER A 320 35.90 -0.06 8.74
CA SER A 320 34.72 -0.49 9.51
C SER A 320 33.98 -1.59 8.77
N LEU A 321 33.77 -1.43 7.45
CA LEU A 321 33.13 -2.44 6.61
C LEU A 321 33.97 -3.73 6.58
N ARG A 322 35.28 -3.62 6.38
CA ARG A 322 36.22 -4.75 6.41
C ARG A 322 36.05 -5.60 7.66
N ARG A 323 36.12 -4.99 8.84
CA ARG A 323 36.01 -5.69 10.12
C ARG A 323 34.71 -6.49 10.24
N VAL A 324 33.58 -5.91 9.79
CA VAL A 324 32.30 -6.61 9.80
C VAL A 324 32.34 -7.82 8.85
N LEU A 325 32.82 -7.65 7.63
CA LEU A 325 32.86 -8.74 6.65
C LEU A 325 33.86 -9.85 7.02
N GLU A 326 35.03 -9.52 7.57
CA GLU A 326 36.00 -10.50 8.08
C GLU A 326 35.42 -11.28 9.26
N THR A 327 34.75 -10.60 10.20
CA THR A 327 34.06 -11.27 11.32
C THR A 327 33.02 -12.26 10.80
N LEU A 328 32.21 -11.84 9.83
CA LEU A 328 31.19 -12.70 9.24
C LEU A 328 31.78 -13.84 8.43
N ARG A 329 32.93 -13.66 7.78
CA ARG A 329 33.67 -14.72 7.09
C ARG A 329 34.20 -15.76 8.09
N ASP A 330 34.85 -15.28 9.15
CA ASP A 330 35.59 -16.09 10.12
C ASP A 330 34.67 -16.79 11.14
N ASP A 331 33.45 -16.28 11.35
CA ASP A 331 32.44 -16.86 12.24
C ASP A 331 31.16 -17.28 11.47
N PRO A 332 31.15 -18.49 10.86
CA PRO A 332 30.00 -18.99 10.11
C PRO A 332 28.77 -19.25 10.98
N ASP A 333 28.95 -19.51 12.28
CA ASP A 333 27.82 -19.76 13.19
C ASP A 333 27.11 -18.46 13.57
N LEU A 334 27.87 -17.38 13.81
CA LEU A 334 27.32 -16.03 13.94
C LEU A 334 26.55 -15.65 12.67
N ARG A 335 27.14 -15.89 11.50
CA ARG A 335 26.48 -15.63 10.21
C ARG A 335 25.16 -16.38 10.09
N ARG A 336 25.15 -17.71 10.30
CA ARG A 336 23.94 -18.55 10.25
C ARG A 336 22.86 -18.06 11.23
N ARG A 337 23.24 -17.68 12.45
CA ARG A 337 22.31 -17.16 13.47
C ARG A 337 21.59 -15.90 13.00
N TYR A 338 22.31 -14.96 12.42
CA TYR A 338 21.73 -13.70 11.93
C TYR A 338 20.97 -13.87 10.60
N GLN A 339 21.40 -14.79 9.72
CA GLN A 339 20.62 -15.17 8.54
C GLN A 339 19.25 -15.74 8.93
N GLU A 340 19.20 -16.61 9.95
CA GLU A 340 17.95 -17.17 10.47
C GLU A 340 17.06 -16.09 11.11
N LEU A 341 17.65 -15.17 11.88
CA LEU A 341 16.93 -14.03 12.43
C LEU A 341 16.34 -13.14 11.32
N GLY A 342 17.12 -12.90 10.26
CA GLY A 342 16.70 -12.21 9.05
C GLY A 342 15.51 -12.88 8.37
N ARG A 343 15.57 -14.19 8.14
CA ARG A 343 14.49 -14.97 7.52
C ARG A 343 13.19 -14.86 8.32
N ARG A 344 13.24 -15.09 9.64
CA ARG A 344 12.07 -14.92 10.52
C ARG A 344 11.50 -13.52 10.50
N ARG A 345 12.35 -12.50 10.30
CA ARG A 345 11.90 -11.13 10.15
C ARG A 345 11.17 -10.92 8.83
N ALA A 346 11.70 -11.45 7.72
CA ALA A 346 11.07 -11.38 6.40
C ALA A 346 9.69 -12.07 6.38
N GLU A 347 9.53 -13.17 7.12
CA GLU A 347 8.25 -13.88 7.28
C GLU A 347 7.11 -13.03 7.87
N LEU A 348 7.44 -11.92 8.55
CA LEU A 348 6.44 -10.98 9.09
C LEU A 348 5.89 -10.01 8.03
N PHE A 349 6.49 -9.98 6.83
CA PHE A 349 6.14 -9.08 5.73
C PHE A 349 5.74 -9.85 4.46
N PRO A 350 4.79 -10.79 4.50
CA PRO A 350 4.22 -11.35 3.28
C PRO A 350 3.53 -10.25 2.46
N TRP A 351 3.44 -10.45 1.15
CA TRP A 351 2.80 -9.49 0.24
C TRP A 351 1.34 -9.20 0.60
N GLU A 352 0.65 -10.20 1.16
CA GLU A 352 -0.73 -10.11 1.63
C GLU A 352 -0.90 -9.02 2.71
N HIS A 353 0.08 -8.85 3.61
CA HIS A 353 0.04 -7.80 4.62
C HIS A 353 0.13 -6.40 3.99
N THR A 354 0.97 -6.24 2.98
CA THR A 354 1.08 -4.99 2.21
C THR A 354 -0.21 -4.67 1.50
N LEU A 355 -0.85 -5.68 0.88
CA LEU A 355 -2.15 -5.52 0.23
C LEU A 355 -3.24 -5.15 1.24
N ASP A 356 -3.32 -5.84 2.38
CA ASP A 356 -4.29 -5.53 3.44
C ASP A 356 -4.13 -4.11 3.96
N ALA A 357 -2.89 -3.71 4.27
CA ALA A 357 -2.58 -2.39 4.77
C ALA A 357 -2.88 -1.31 3.72
N CYS A 358 -2.47 -1.50 2.46
CA CYS A 358 -2.79 -0.57 1.38
C CYS A 358 -4.30 -0.45 1.19
N GLU A 359 -5.02 -1.56 1.03
CA GLU A 359 -6.48 -1.59 0.86
C GLU A 359 -7.19 -0.84 1.99
N GLN A 360 -6.82 -1.11 3.25
CA GLN A 360 -7.37 -0.42 4.42
C GLN A 360 -7.16 1.10 4.34
N ARG A 361 -5.97 1.55 3.93
CA ARG A 361 -5.65 2.98 3.82
C ARG A 361 -6.40 3.66 2.69
N LEU A 362 -6.53 3.01 1.53
CA LEU A 362 -7.33 3.53 0.42
C LEU A 362 -8.81 3.61 0.81
N ALA A 363 -9.33 2.57 1.47
CA ALA A 363 -10.69 2.51 2.00
C ALA A 363 -10.97 3.64 2.98
N HIS A 364 -10.07 3.85 3.94
CA HIS A 364 -10.18 4.90 4.95
C HIS A 364 -10.28 6.29 4.30
N VAL A 365 -9.47 6.59 3.29
CA VAL A 365 -9.53 7.86 2.56
C VAL A 365 -10.86 8.02 1.83
N HIS A 366 -11.32 6.97 1.15
CA HIS A 366 -12.60 6.98 0.45
C HIS A 366 -13.77 7.23 1.41
N LEU A 367 -13.79 6.50 2.53
CA LEU A 367 -14.83 6.59 3.56
C LEU A 367 -14.88 7.98 4.20
N ARG A 368 -13.73 8.53 4.61
CA ARG A 368 -13.68 9.90 5.18
C ARG A 368 -14.24 10.93 4.22
N ARG A 369 -14.00 10.79 2.91
CA ARG A 369 -14.57 11.67 1.90
C ARG A 369 -16.09 11.51 1.81
N LEU A 370 -16.60 10.28 1.74
CA LEU A 370 -18.04 10.01 1.68
C LEU A 370 -18.76 10.61 2.89
N ILE A 371 -18.16 10.45 4.07
CA ILE A 371 -18.66 10.97 5.33
C ILE A 371 -18.62 12.50 5.38
N ALA A 372 -17.49 13.11 5.00
CA ALA A 372 -17.39 14.57 4.94
C ALA A 372 -18.43 15.16 3.97
N PHE A 373 -18.76 14.43 2.90
CA PHE A 373 -19.84 14.81 2.00
C PHE A 373 -21.23 14.64 2.64
N ALA A 374 -21.46 13.57 3.39
CA ALA A 374 -22.69 13.34 4.13
C ALA A 374 -22.92 14.44 5.18
N LEU A 375 -21.90 14.75 5.99
CA LEU A 375 -21.93 15.80 7.01
C LEU A 375 -22.25 17.18 6.42
N ARG A 376 -21.71 17.51 5.24
CA ARG A 376 -22.03 18.77 4.56
C ARG A 376 -23.47 18.86 4.04
N ARG A 377 -24.16 17.73 3.90
CA ARG A 377 -25.53 17.66 3.38
C ARG A 377 -26.58 17.51 4.48
N ALA A 378 -26.22 16.89 5.59
CA ALA A 378 -27.09 16.75 6.74
C ALA A 378 -27.45 18.15 7.29
N ARG A 379 -28.75 18.43 7.43
CA ARG A 379 -29.23 19.67 8.04
C ARG A 379 -29.47 19.47 9.54
N ASP A 380 -29.89 18.26 9.91
CA ASP A 380 -30.02 17.77 11.28
C ASP A 380 -29.21 16.46 11.45
N PRO A 381 -28.67 16.15 12.65
CA PRO A 381 -28.11 14.84 12.94
C PRO A 381 -28.96 13.64 12.56
N ASP A 382 -30.28 13.73 12.62
CA ASP A 382 -31.13 12.61 12.21
C ASP A 382 -31.05 12.33 10.70
N ASP A 383 -30.66 13.34 9.89
CA ASP A 383 -30.42 13.18 8.45
C ASP A 383 -29.14 12.40 8.15
N ILE A 384 -28.20 12.29 9.11
CA ILE A 384 -26.90 11.66 8.85
C ILE A 384 -27.04 10.15 8.64
N TYR A 385 -27.90 9.49 9.42
CA TYR A 385 -28.02 8.03 9.42
C TYR A 385 -28.49 7.48 8.07
N PRO A 386 -29.55 8.02 7.42
CA PRO A 386 -29.95 7.57 6.09
C PRO A 386 -28.87 7.78 5.02
N ILE A 387 -28.09 8.86 5.12
CA ILE A 387 -27.02 9.14 4.15
C ILE A 387 -25.87 8.14 4.32
N LEU A 388 -25.40 7.95 5.56
CA LEU A 388 -24.33 7.01 5.87
C LEU A 388 -24.73 5.57 5.52
N LEU A 389 -25.96 5.17 5.87
CA LEU A 389 -26.48 3.84 5.59
C LEU A 389 -26.56 3.57 4.08
N ARG A 390 -27.05 4.54 3.30
CA ARG A 390 -27.07 4.45 1.84
C ARG A 390 -25.68 4.27 1.25
N GLN A 391 -24.71 5.06 1.73
CA GLN A 391 -23.32 4.96 1.28
C GLN A 391 -22.74 3.58 1.56
N MET A 392 -22.96 3.06 2.76
CA MET A 392 -22.55 1.71 3.15
C MET A 392 -23.14 0.64 2.25
N VAL A 393 -24.46 0.65 2.07
CA VAL A 393 -25.17 -0.36 1.27
C VAL A 393 -24.62 -0.37 -0.16
N ASN A 394 -24.43 0.80 -0.75
CA ASN A 394 -23.88 0.93 -2.10
C ASN A 394 -22.42 0.43 -2.16
N MET A 395 -21.59 0.79 -1.17
CA MET A 395 -20.17 0.45 -1.15
C MET A 395 -19.92 -1.05 -1.11
N ILE A 396 -20.69 -1.80 -0.30
CA ILE A 396 -20.51 -3.25 -0.19
C ILE A 396 -21.42 -4.04 -1.13
N GLY A 397 -22.15 -3.38 -2.04
CA GLY A 397 -23.09 -4.04 -2.95
C GLY A 397 -24.18 -4.82 -2.21
N ALA A 398 -24.70 -4.27 -1.11
CA ALA A 398 -25.84 -4.82 -0.39
C ALA A 398 -27.16 -4.43 -1.08
N ASP A 399 -28.22 -5.19 -0.84
CA ASP A 399 -29.55 -4.89 -1.38
C ASP A 399 -30.32 -3.91 -0.48
N GLY A 400 -29.92 -3.83 0.79
CA GLY A 400 -30.48 -2.90 1.75
C GLY A 400 -29.75 -2.96 3.08
N GLY A 401 -30.24 -2.18 4.03
CA GLY A 401 -29.67 -2.13 5.36
C GLY A 401 -30.56 -1.38 6.34
N THR A 402 -30.19 -1.47 7.62
CA THR A 402 -30.83 -0.75 8.71
C THR A 402 -29.77 -0.14 9.63
N PHE A 403 -30.11 0.96 10.29
CA PHE A 403 -29.27 1.57 11.33
C PHE A 403 -30.11 1.81 12.57
N PHE A 404 -29.67 1.27 13.70
CA PHE A 404 -30.24 1.54 15.00
C PHE A 404 -29.28 2.41 15.82
N ALA A 405 -29.73 3.56 16.31
CA ALA A 405 -28.94 4.40 17.21
C ALA A 405 -29.09 3.96 18.66
N ALA A 406 -27.98 3.92 19.38
CA ALA A 406 -27.96 3.62 20.81
C ALA A 406 -28.59 4.77 21.60
N GLN A 407 -29.41 4.41 22.58
CA GLN A 407 -30.05 5.32 23.53
C GLN A 407 -29.29 5.31 24.86
N SER A 408 -29.54 6.31 25.71
CA SER A 408 -28.86 6.45 27.01
C SER A 408 -29.19 5.32 28.00
N ASP A 409 -30.33 4.64 27.84
CA ASP A 409 -30.75 3.49 28.63
C ASP A 409 -30.14 2.16 28.13
N GLY A 410 -29.31 2.20 27.09
CA GLY A 410 -28.68 1.04 26.48
C GLY A 410 -29.57 0.29 25.49
N THR A 411 -30.79 0.77 25.20
CA THR A 411 -31.62 0.26 24.11
C THR A 411 -31.16 0.82 22.76
N LEU A 412 -31.62 0.22 21.67
CA LEU A 412 -31.39 0.70 20.31
C LEU A 412 -32.71 1.14 19.69
N THR A 413 -32.71 2.28 18.99
CA THR A 413 -33.89 2.77 18.25
C THR A 413 -33.60 2.84 16.76
N LEU A 414 -34.48 2.30 15.93
CA LEU A 414 -34.34 2.33 14.47
C LEU A 414 -34.37 3.77 13.96
N GLN A 415 -33.28 4.23 13.34
CA GLN A 415 -33.14 5.58 12.79
C GLN A 415 -33.19 5.61 11.27
N ALA A 416 -32.69 4.57 10.60
CA ALA A 416 -32.66 4.55 9.14
C ALA A 416 -32.89 3.16 8.57
N VAL A 417 -33.55 3.14 7.41
CA VAL A 417 -33.76 1.97 6.56
C VAL A 417 -33.45 2.36 5.12
N TYR A 418 -32.76 1.50 4.39
CA TYR A 418 -32.46 1.71 2.98
C TYR A 418 -32.60 0.40 2.19
N GLY A 419 -33.07 0.47 0.94
CA GLY A 419 -33.26 -0.70 0.07
C GLY A 419 -34.37 -1.66 0.50
N ARG A 420 -35.17 -1.29 1.52
CA ARG A 420 -36.35 -2.02 1.98
C ARG A 420 -37.56 -1.08 2.01
N GLY A 421 -38.77 -1.66 2.04
CA GLY A 421 -39.98 -0.90 2.31
C GLY A 421 -39.90 -0.16 3.67
N PRO A 422 -40.76 0.84 3.90
CA PRO A 422 -40.79 1.56 5.17
C PRO A 422 -40.97 0.56 6.33
N ALA A 423 -40.13 0.69 7.36
CA ALA A 423 -40.26 -0.10 8.58
C ALA A 423 -40.93 0.76 9.67
N PRO A 424 -41.80 0.16 10.50
CA PRO A 424 -42.34 0.87 11.65
C PRO A 424 -41.21 1.23 12.64
N PRO A 425 -41.39 2.29 13.46
CA PRO A 425 -40.50 2.58 14.57
C PRO A 425 -40.28 1.33 15.42
N ARG A 426 -39.03 1.08 15.78
CA ARG A 426 -38.65 -0.12 16.52
C ARG A 426 -37.61 0.21 17.58
N HIS A 427 -37.83 -0.37 18.75
CA HIS A 427 -36.87 -0.41 19.84
C HIS A 427 -36.36 -1.84 19.99
N VAL A 428 -35.07 -1.98 20.29
CA VAL A 428 -34.41 -3.27 20.51
C VAL A 428 -33.71 -3.19 21.86
N GLY A 429 -34.05 -4.10 22.76
CA GLY A 429 -33.41 -4.23 24.06
C GLY A 429 -31.98 -4.74 23.98
N ARG A 430 -31.26 -4.67 25.11
CA ARG A 430 -29.96 -5.36 25.25
C ARG A 430 -30.17 -6.86 25.08
N TYR A 431 -29.27 -7.51 24.34
CA TYR A 431 -29.35 -8.94 23.98
C TYR A 431 -30.57 -9.36 23.15
N GLU A 432 -31.45 -8.43 22.75
CA GLU A 432 -32.60 -8.77 21.92
C GLU A 432 -32.17 -8.96 20.46
N GLY A 433 -32.26 -10.20 19.98
CA GLY A 433 -31.89 -10.58 18.62
C GLY A 433 -30.43 -10.24 18.24
N VAL A 434 -30.15 -10.26 16.93
CA VAL A 434 -28.79 -10.05 16.41
C VAL A 434 -28.26 -8.63 16.65
N TYR A 435 -29.15 -7.61 16.70
CA TYR A 435 -28.74 -6.22 16.93
C TYR A 435 -28.38 -5.97 18.39
N GLY A 436 -29.23 -6.41 19.32
CA GLY A 436 -28.96 -6.30 20.76
C GLY A 436 -27.73 -7.10 21.16
N PHE A 437 -27.51 -8.27 20.55
CA PHE A 437 -26.29 -9.06 20.74
C PHE A 437 -25.03 -8.35 20.22
N ALA A 438 -25.04 -7.87 18.96
CA ALA A 438 -23.90 -7.17 18.38
C ALA A 438 -23.54 -5.88 19.14
N ALA A 439 -24.56 -5.14 19.61
CA ALA A 439 -24.40 -3.96 20.45
C ALA A 439 -23.72 -4.31 21.78
N ASP A 440 -24.23 -5.31 22.50
CA ASP A 440 -23.76 -5.64 23.83
C ASP A 440 -22.36 -6.26 23.81
N GLN A 441 -22.14 -7.23 22.91
CA GLN A 441 -20.85 -7.92 22.77
C GLN A 441 -19.81 -7.07 22.02
N ARG A 442 -20.23 -5.96 21.42
CA ARG A 442 -19.38 -5.09 20.58
C ARG A 442 -18.66 -5.88 19.49
N GLN A 443 -19.33 -6.91 18.97
CA GLN A 443 -18.78 -7.84 18.00
C GLN A 443 -19.50 -7.71 16.67
N THR A 444 -18.73 -7.64 15.59
CA THR A 444 -19.26 -7.76 14.23
C THR A 444 -19.72 -9.19 13.97
N LEU A 445 -20.95 -9.33 13.49
CA LEU A 445 -21.53 -10.60 13.07
C LEU A 445 -21.51 -10.68 11.55
N LEU A 446 -20.92 -11.74 11.01
CA LEU A 446 -21.09 -12.14 9.61
C LEU A 446 -21.96 -13.39 9.61
N LEU A 447 -23.14 -13.26 9.01
CA LEU A 447 -24.11 -14.33 8.88
C LEU A 447 -24.12 -14.77 7.40
N PRO A 448 -23.23 -15.71 7.01
CA PRO A 448 -23.31 -16.33 5.70
C PRO A 448 -24.64 -17.10 5.63
N GLY A 449 -25.29 -17.13 4.46
CA GLY A 449 -26.68 -17.60 4.31
C GLY A 449 -27.00 -18.94 4.99
N ASP A 450 -28.29 -19.12 5.31
CA ASP A 450 -28.88 -20.14 6.19
C ASP A 450 -28.81 -19.81 7.69
N ILE A 451 -29.21 -18.57 8.05
CA ILE A 451 -29.55 -18.22 9.44
C ILE A 451 -30.76 -19.09 9.84
N GLN A 452 -30.56 -20.09 10.71
CA GLN A 452 -31.67 -20.85 11.29
C GLN A 452 -32.57 -19.88 12.09
N GLU A 453 -33.89 -20.02 11.88
CA GLU A 453 -34.95 -19.14 12.40
C GLU A 453 -34.89 -18.90 13.92
N THR A 454 -34.24 -19.78 14.67
CA THR A 454 -34.18 -19.75 16.15
C THR A 454 -33.58 -18.48 16.76
N TYR A 455 -32.77 -17.71 16.03
CA TYR A 455 -32.27 -16.40 16.52
C TYR A 455 -33.14 -15.19 16.13
N LEU A 456 -34.15 -15.38 15.26
CA LEU A 456 -34.94 -14.32 14.64
C LEU A 456 -36.45 -14.38 14.96
N GLU A 457 -36.95 -15.51 15.48
CA GLU A 457 -38.38 -15.80 15.69
C GLU A 457 -39.14 -14.77 16.53
N GLU A 458 -38.52 -14.08 17.48
CA GLU A 458 -39.23 -13.09 18.31
C GLU A 458 -39.37 -11.70 17.65
N SER A 459 -38.65 -11.44 16.55
CA SER A 459 -38.52 -10.07 16.05
C SER A 459 -39.18 -9.78 14.72
N TRP A 460 -39.23 -10.74 13.79
CA TRP A 460 -39.99 -10.67 12.52
C TRP A 460 -40.38 -12.10 12.13
N PRO A 461 -41.58 -12.37 11.59
CA PRO A 461 -41.80 -13.61 10.83
C PRO A 461 -40.96 -13.51 9.54
N VAL A 462 -39.69 -13.91 9.61
CA VAL A 462 -38.75 -13.93 8.47
C VAL A 462 -38.98 -15.21 7.67
N SER A 463 -40.23 -15.52 7.35
CA SER A 463 -40.62 -16.84 6.88
C SER A 463 -40.31 -17.11 5.41
N ASP A 464 -39.40 -16.40 4.72
CA ASP A 464 -39.21 -16.73 3.29
C ASP A 464 -37.94 -16.32 2.53
N LEU A 465 -36.92 -15.67 3.10
CA LEU A 465 -35.75 -15.33 2.28
C LEU A 465 -34.44 -15.54 3.02
N ARG A 466 -33.74 -16.62 2.64
CA ARG A 466 -32.31 -16.85 2.91
C ARG A 466 -31.54 -15.59 2.53
N ARG A 467 -31.08 -14.84 3.53
CA ARG A 467 -30.28 -13.61 3.35
C ARG A 467 -28.96 -13.80 4.06
N SER A 468 -27.87 -13.38 3.42
CA SER A 468 -26.65 -13.12 4.17
C SER A 468 -26.75 -11.74 4.78
N ALA A 469 -26.29 -11.59 6.02
CA ALA A 469 -26.26 -10.31 6.70
C ALA A 469 -24.88 -10.06 7.29
N VAL A 470 -24.48 -8.80 7.33
CA VAL A 470 -23.37 -8.35 8.18
C VAL A 470 -23.96 -7.34 9.15
N ILE A 471 -23.64 -7.47 10.42
CA ILE A 471 -24.09 -6.58 11.49
C ILE A 471 -22.85 -6.04 12.19
N VAL A 472 -22.69 -4.72 12.22
CA VAL A 472 -21.51 -4.05 12.78
C VAL A 472 -21.92 -3.05 13.86
N PRO A 473 -21.35 -3.13 15.07
CA PRO A 473 -21.49 -2.08 16.07
C PRO A 473 -20.72 -0.83 15.62
N VAL A 474 -21.40 0.31 15.61
CA VAL A 474 -20.83 1.62 15.29
C VAL A 474 -20.40 2.27 16.59
N GLN A 475 -19.09 2.52 16.74
CA GLN A 475 -18.49 2.93 18.00
C GLN A 475 -17.53 4.11 17.81
N TYR A 476 -17.37 4.92 18.85
CA TYR A 476 -16.35 5.95 18.92
C TYR A 476 -15.72 5.98 20.32
N ARG A 477 -14.39 5.83 20.40
CA ARG A 477 -13.64 5.78 21.69
C ARG A 477 -14.24 4.81 22.72
N GLY A 478 -14.71 3.66 22.25
CA GLY A 478 -15.35 2.64 23.09
C GLY A 478 -16.76 2.97 23.57
N GLN A 479 -17.38 4.06 23.10
CA GLN A 479 -18.81 4.31 23.26
C GLN A 479 -19.57 3.71 22.08
N LEU A 480 -20.65 2.97 22.36
CA LEU A 480 -21.58 2.48 21.34
C LEU A 480 -22.48 3.63 20.90
N LEU A 481 -22.49 3.92 19.61
CA LEU A 481 -23.36 4.93 18.99
C LEU A 481 -24.54 4.27 18.27
N GLY A 482 -24.40 3.02 17.85
CA GLY A 482 -25.47 2.28 17.21
C GLY A 482 -25.02 0.94 16.64
N VAL A 483 -25.91 0.32 15.87
CA VAL A 483 -25.65 -0.92 15.14
C VAL A 483 -26.17 -0.74 13.72
N ALA A 484 -25.31 -1.04 12.75
CA ALA A 484 -25.65 -1.04 11.34
C ALA A 484 -25.76 -2.48 10.83
N GLU A 485 -26.76 -2.73 10.00
CA GLU A 485 -26.96 -3.98 9.29
C GLU A 485 -26.94 -3.72 7.79
N ALA A 486 -26.28 -4.61 7.08
CA ALA A 486 -26.40 -4.74 5.64
C ALA A 486 -26.92 -6.13 5.31
N ILE A 487 -27.78 -6.21 4.31
CA ILE A 487 -28.33 -7.48 3.84
C ILE A 487 -28.18 -7.67 2.35
N ARG A 488 -28.16 -8.93 1.97
CA ARG A 488 -28.16 -9.35 0.58
C ARG A 488 -29.12 -10.52 0.42
N GLY A 489 -29.93 -10.45 -0.61
CA GLY A 489 -30.93 -11.44 -0.99
C GLY A 489 -30.29 -12.70 -1.57
N PHE A 490 -31.08 -13.78 -1.57
CA PHE A 490 -30.66 -15.13 -1.91
C PHE A 490 -30.08 -15.30 -3.33
N MET A 491 -30.48 -14.45 -4.28
CA MET A 491 -30.01 -14.53 -5.68
C MET A 491 -28.59 -14.02 -5.87
N ARG A 492 -27.98 -13.42 -4.84
CA ARG A 492 -26.62 -12.89 -4.90
C ARG A 492 -25.68 -13.71 -4.02
N ARG A 493 -24.39 -13.67 -4.35
CA ARG A 493 -23.33 -14.30 -3.56
C ARG A 493 -23.42 -13.80 -2.10
N PRO A 494 -23.42 -14.70 -1.08
CA PRO A 494 -23.40 -14.30 0.32
C PRO A 494 -22.27 -13.32 0.64
N PHE A 495 -22.46 -12.50 1.67
CA PHE A 495 -21.33 -11.75 2.24
C PHE A 495 -20.23 -12.71 2.70
N ASP A 496 -19.00 -12.26 2.54
CA ASP A 496 -17.79 -12.94 2.98
C ASP A 496 -16.95 -11.98 3.85
N GLU A 497 -15.76 -12.43 4.25
CA GLU A 497 -14.88 -11.66 5.13
C GLU A 497 -14.43 -10.32 4.50
N SER A 498 -14.31 -10.25 3.16
CA SER A 498 -13.99 -8.98 2.50
C SER A 498 -15.08 -7.94 2.77
N HIS A 499 -16.35 -8.31 2.58
CA HIS A 499 -17.49 -7.43 2.86
C HIS A 499 -17.55 -7.02 4.34
N ARG A 500 -17.26 -7.97 5.25
CA ARG A 500 -17.19 -7.68 6.69
C ARG A 500 -16.12 -6.63 7.00
N ARG A 501 -14.90 -6.77 6.47
CA ARG A 501 -13.81 -5.79 6.68
C ARG A 501 -14.21 -4.39 6.22
N TRP A 502 -14.78 -4.29 5.02
CA TRP A 502 -15.28 -3.02 4.47
C TRP A 502 -16.31 -2.35 5.36
N PHE A 503 -17.23 -3.14 5.92
CA PHE A 503 -18.28 -2.62 6.79
C PHE A 503 -17.75 -2.22 8.18
N VAL A 504 -16.75 -2.93 8.71
CA VAL A 504 -16.05 -2.52 9.93
C VAL A 504 -15.36 -1.16 9.74
N TRP A 505 -14.60 -0.98 8.66
CA TRP A 505 -13.95 0.30 8.37
C TRP A 505 -14.96 1.43 8.20
N TRP A 506 -16.09 1.15 7.54
CA TRP A 506 -17.18 2.12 7.45
C TRP A 506 -17.74 2.48 8.83
N ALA A 507 -17.95 1.49 9.72
CA ALA A 507 -18.53 1.71 11.03
C ALA A 507 -17.62 2.55 11.93
N GLU A 508 -16.31 2.32 11.87
CA GLU A 508 -15.31 3.15 12.56
C GLU A 508 -15.41 4.61 12.09
N ALA A 509 -15.37 4.83 10.76
CA ALA A 509 -15.42 6.16 10.20
C ALA A 509 -16.78 6.86 10.47
N ALA A 510 -17.89 6.12 10.37
CA ALA A 510 -19.23 6.62 10.69
C ALA A 510 -19.34 7.01 12.17
N GLY A 511 -18.73 6.24 13.07
CA GLY A 511 -18.70 6.56 14.49
C GLY A 511 -17.99 7.88 14.78
N GLU A 512 -16.85 8.13 14.15
CA GLU A 512 -16.15 9.42 14.24
C GLU A 512 -17.03 10.59 13.77
N ALA A 513 -17.77 10.37 12.67
CA ALA A 513 -18.64 11.38 12.07
C ALA A 513 -19.80 11.78 12.98
N VAL A 514 -20.52 10.77 13.49
CA VAL A 514 -21.66 10.96 14.40
C VAL A 514 -21.19 11.67 15.66
N ALA A 515 -20.09 11.20 16.27
CA ALA A 515 -19.53 11.84 17.46
C ALA A 515 -19.06 13.29 17.21
N ALA A 516 -18.52 13.60 16.03
CA ALA A 516 -18.14 14.96 15.68
C ALA A 516 -19.35 15.88 15.55
N LEU A 517 -20.45 15.37 15.00
CA LEU A 517 -21.68 16.11 14.82
C LEU A 517 -22.40 16.37 16.15
N GLU A 518 -22.44 15.37 17.04
CA GLU A 518 -22.99 15.51 18.40
C GLU A 518 -22.24 16.57 19.21
N ARG A 519 -20.90 16.65 19.09
CA ARG A 519 -20.09 17.68 19.76
C ARG A 519 -20.28 19.10 19.22
N SER A 520 -20.84 19.25 18.02
CA SER A 520 -21.08 20.56 17.40
C SER A 520 -22.40 21.20 17.83
N LYS A 521 -23.28 20.40 18.46
CA LYS A 521 -24.47 20.86 19.18
C LYS A 521 -24.07 21.29 20.59
#